data_AF-A0A0G0XSZ1-F1
#
_entry.id   AF-A0A0G0XSZ1-F1
#
_cell.length_a   1.000
_cell.length_b   1.000
_cell.length_c   1.000
_cell.angle_alpha   90.00
_cell.angle_beta   90.00
_cell.angle_gamma   90.00
#
_symmetry.space_group_name_H-M   'P 1'
#
loop_
_entity.id
_entity.type
_entity.pdbx_description
1 polymer ?
#
loop_
_entity_poly.entity_id
_entity_poly.type
_entity_poly.pdbx_seq_one_letter_code
_entity_poly.pdbx_strand_id
1 'polypeptide(L)'
;MSLIDSTSSVLVVLPTKPYFDQVAAGLSLYLSIVGRKDVSVFCPSPMMVGFSRLIGVDKISAELGKKNLTIKFVKYEASNIDKVGYDIENGEFKLTITPKAGFISPQKDQITMDYSGTTADLVMLVGGANDSHFPILSTPDLANSKIVHVGTRVLETGREVLSFAKPGSTTSELVANLIKENGLTIDPDVATNLVMGIEDGSNNFSGSDVTPETFEVFAYLLRSGGQRVPRVKLSPANFPPGAIPTKPFNAPNVSEVHQQVVTPISQVETQAEIPSAETGVETPEVNPPSDWLQPKIFKGTNVS
;
A
#
# COMPACT_ATOMS: atom_id res chain seq x y z
N MET A 1 -1.45 -17.00 -28.00
CA MET A 1 -1.22 -17.81 -26.78
C MET A 1 -0.53 -16.90 -25.80
N SER A 2 -1.13 -16.59 -24.65
CA SER A 2 -0.54 -15.61 -23.72
C SER A 2 0.75 -16.17 -23.08
N LEU A 3 1.71 -15.29 -22.81
CA LEU A 3 2.88 -15.63 -22.00
C LEU A 3 2.46 -16.05 -20.58
N ILE A 4 1.39 -15.45 -20.05
CA ILE A 4 0.77 -15.81 -18.78
C ILE A 4 0.18 -17.23 -18.87
N ASP A 5 -0.53 -17.57 -19.95
CA ASP A 5 -1.10 -18.91 -20.13
C ASP A 5 -0.01 -20.00 -20.17
N SER A 6 1.15 -19.71 -20.78
CA SER A 6 2.25 -20.67 -20.99
C SER A 6 3.07 -21.06 -19.76
N THR A 7 2.79 -20.49 -18.58
CA THR A 7 3.62 -20.60 -17.36
C THR A 7 2.83 -21.18 -16.18
N SER A 8 3.46 -21.97 -15.31
CA SER A 8 2.77 -22.68 -14.21
C SER A 8 2.73 -21.83 -12.94
N SER A 9 3.84 -21.12 -12.66
CA SER A 9 4.02 -20.25 -11.50
C SER A 9 4.36 -18.82 -11.90
N VAL A 10 3.74 -17.85 -11.23
CA VAL A 10 3.85 -16.41 -11.49
C VAL A 10 4.26 -15.68 -10.22
N LEU A 11 5.30 -14.85 -10.31
CA LEU A 11 5.70 -13.93 -9.25
C LEU A 11 5.45 -12.49 -9.69
N VAL A 12 4.50 -11.81 -9.06
CA VAL A 12 4.28 -10.36 -9.22
C VAL A 12 5.21 -9.62 -8.28
N VAL A 13 6.03 -8.72 -8.82
CA VAL A 13 7.04 -7.97 -8.07
C VAL A 13 6.73 -6.47 -8.11
N LEU A 14 6.57 -5.89 -6.92
CA LEU A 14 6.49 -4.45 -6.72
C LEU A 14 7.90 -3.86 -6.48
N PRO A 15 8.15 -2.61 -6.89
CA PRO A 15 9.43 -1.95 -6.69
C PRO A 15 9.69 -1.63 -5.22
N THR A 16 10.93 -1.26 -4.87
CA THR A 16 11.25 -0.64 -3.59
C THR A 16 10.48 0.67 -3.42
N LYS A 17 9.91 0.89 -2.23
CA LYS A 17 9.09 2.06 -1.88
C LYS A 17 8.01 2.38 -2.94
N PRO A 18 7.09 1.43 -3.23
CA PRO A 18 6.14 1.58 -4.32
C PRO A 18 5.13 2.70 -4.05
N TYR A 19 4.65 3.34 -5.12
CA TYR A 19 3.54 4.30 -5.03
C TYR A 19 2.18 3.59 -5.02
N PHE A 20 1.13 4.29 -4.57
CA PHE A 20 -0.22 3.71 -4.44
C PHE A 20 -0.70 3.04 -5.74
N ASP A 21 -0.54 3.72 -6.88
CA ASP A 21 -0.83 3.19 -8.22
C ASP A 21 -0.10 1.86 -8.52
N GLN A 22 1.19 1.76 -8.17
CA GLN A 22 1.98 0.56 -8.43
C GLN A 22 1.51 -0.63 -7.57
N VAL A 23 1.20 -0.38 -6.29
CA VAL A 23 0.63 -1.40 -5.39
C VAL A 23 -0.75 -1.84 -5.89
N ALA A 24 -1.60 -0.89 -6.29
CA ALA A 24 -2.92 -1.15 -6.85
C ALA A 24 -2.85 -2.01 -8.12
N ALA A 25 -1.97 -1.64 -9.06
CA ALA A 25 -1.72 -2.37 -10.29
C ALA A 25 -1.22 -3.81 -10.00
N GLY A 26 -0.21 -3.98 -9.16
CA GLY A 26 0.35 -5.30 -8.83
C GLY A 26 -0.64 -6.21 -8.10
N LEU A 27 -1.43 -5.67 -7.16
CA LEU A 27 -2.49 -6.43 -6.50
C LEU A 27 -3.61 -6.84 -7.46
N SER A 28 -3.99 -5.97 -8.38
CA SER A 28 -5.01 -6.27 -9.40
C SER A 28 -4.56 -7.38 -10.34
N LEU A 29 -3.28 -7.34 -10.77
CA LEU A 29 -2.68 -8.39 -11.58
C LEU A 29 -2.62 -9.72 -10.82
N TYR A 30 -2.21 -9.70 -9.55
CA TYR A 30 -2.21 -10.86 -8.66
C TYR A 30 -3.62 -11.46 -8.56
N LEU A 31 -4.62 -10.67 -8.15
CA LEU A 31 -6.01 -11.12 -7.97
C LEU A 31 -6.60 -11.70 -9.27
N SER A 32 -6.33 -11.10 -10.43
CA SER A 32 -6.82 -11.62 -11.73
C SER A 32 -6.25 -12.99 -12.15
N ILE A 33 -5.19 -13.47 -11.47
CA ILE A 33 -4.49 -14.74 -11.73
C ILE A 33 -4.76 -15.77 -10.60
N VAL A 34 -5.12 -15.31 -9.39
CA VAL A 34 -5.49 -16.18 -8.25
C VAL A 34 -6.59 -17.16 -8.66
N GLY A 35 -6.44 -18.42 -8.26
CA GLY A 35 -7.37 -19.49 -8.62
C GLY A 35 -7.18 -20.08 -10.03
N ARG A 36 -6.38 -19.44 -10.90
CA ARG A 36 -5.99 -20.00 -12.22
C ARG A 36 -4.59 -20.64 -12.21
N LYS A 37 -3.63 -20.07 -11.48
CA LYS A 37 -2.21 -20.47 -11.45
C LYS A 37 -1.63 -20.34 -10.03
N ASP A 38 -0.46 -20.93 -9.78
CA ASP A 38 0.32 -20.61 -8.58
C ASP A 38 0.85 -19.19 -8.73
N VAL A 39 0.36 -18.26 -7.90
CA VAL A 39 0.72 -16.84 -7.99
C VAL A 39 1.02 -16.26 -6.62
N SER A 40 2.08 -15.46 -6.57
CA SER A 40 2.51 -14.74 -5.37
C SER A 40 2.80 -13.28 -5.70
N VAL A 41 2.62 -12.40 -4.71
CA VAL A 41 2.94 -10.97 -4.83
C VAL A 41 3.97 -10.58 -3.76
N PHE A 42 5.07 -9.99 -4.21
CA PHE A 42 6.22 -9.64 -3.38
C PHE A 42 6.50 -8.14 -3.46
N CYS A 43 6.89 -7.55 -2.33
CA CYS A 43 7.49 -6.22 -2.29
C CYS A 43 8.68 -6.20 -1.32
N PRO A 44 9.86 -5.69 -1.72
CA PRO A 44 11.03 -5.56 -0.84
C PRO A 44 10.90 -4.42 0.18
N SER A 45 9.76 -3.75 0.28
CA SER A 45 9.51 -2.63 1.21
C SER A 45 8.24 -2.89 2.01
N PRO A 46 8.22 -2.55 3.31
CA PRO A 46 7.03 -2.74 4.15
C PRO A 46 5.87 -1.89 3.63
N MET A 47 4.66 -2.47 3.63
CA MET A 47 3.45 -1.76 3.20
C MET A 47 3.08 -0.65 4.18
N MET A 48 2.79 0.53 3.63
CA MET A 48 2.33 1.68 4.41
C MET A 48 0.82 1.59 4.70
N VAL A 49 0.38 2.17 5.81
CA VAL A 49 -1.05 2.24 6.19
C VAL A 49 -1.92 2.90 5.09
N GLY A 50 -1.34 3.77 4.26
CA GLY A 50 -2.03 4.36 3.11
C GLY A 50 -2.49 3.36 2.04
N PHE A 51 -1.90 2.16 2.00
CA PHE A 51 -2.30 1.06 1.11
C PHE A 51 -3.40 0.17 1.71
N SER A 52 -3.79 0.38 2.98
CA SER A 52 -4.78 -0.47 3.68
C SER A 52 -6.18 -0.51 3.03
N ARG A 53 -6.49 0.49 2.18
CA ARG A 53 -7.73 0.52 1.37
C ARG A 53 -7.69 -0.37 0.13
N LEU A 54 -6.54 -0.93 -0.25
CA LEU A 54 -6.41 -1.83 -1.39
C LEU A 54 -6.78 -3.26 -1.00
N ILE A 55 -7.60 -3.88 -1.85
CA ILE A 55 -8.10 -5.23 -1.65
C ILE A 55 -6.93 -6.21 -1.87
N GLY A 56 -6.72 -7.13 -0.92
CA GLY A 56 -5.63 -8.10 -0.95
C GLY A 56 -4.25 -7.56 -0.55
N VAL A 57 -4.14 -6.35 0.02
CA VAL A 57 -2.86 -5.79 0.49
C VAL A 57 -2.15 -6.67 1.53
N ASP A 58 -2.90 -7.47 2.28
CA ASP A 58 -2.40 -8.47 3.23
C ASP A 58 -1.71 -9.68 2.57
N LYS A 59 -1.86 -9.85 1.25
CA LYS A 59 -1.20 -10.92 0.47
C LYS A 59 0.21 -10.54 0.04
N ILE A 60 0.61 -9.27 0.17
CA ILE A 60 1.96 -8.80 -0.20
C ILE A 60 2.97 -9.33 0.80
N SER A 61 3.82 -10.24 0.33
CA SER A 61 4.91 -10.80 1.13
C SER A 61 6.17 -9.92 1.02
N ALA A 62 6.86 -9.74 2.15
CA ALA A 62 8.24 -9.22 2.18
C ALA A 62 9.30 -10.33 2.02
N GLU A 63 8.87 -11.60 1.98
CA GLU A 63 9.72 -12.80 1.90
C GLU A 63 9.34 -13.68 0.71
N LEU A 64 10.32 -14.38 0.14
CA LEU A 64 10.18 -15.12 -1.12
C LEU A 64 10.12 -16.63 -0.89
N GLY A 65 8.89 -17.15 -0.98
CA GLY A 65 8.60 -18.55 -0.82
C GLY A 65 8.64 -19.00 0.64
N LYS A 66 8.17 -20.23 0.87
CA LYS A 66 8.17 -20.90 2.18
C LYS A 66 8.65 -22.36 2.07
N LYS A 67 9.32 -22.71 0.96
CA LYS A 67 9.72 -24.09 0.66
C LYS A 67 11.02 -24.48 1.37
N ASN A 68 12.02 -23.62 1.31
CA ASN A 68 13.33 -23.85 1.93
C ASN A 68 13.58 -22.80 3.02
N LEU A 69 14.05 -23.23 4.19
CA LEU A 69 14.59 -22.34 5.23
C LEU A 69 16.11 -22.31 5.13
N THR A 70 16.67 -21.12 4.96
CA THR A 70 18.12 -20.87 4.91
C THR A 70 18.53 -20.09 6.15
N ILE A 71 19.38 -20.68 7.00
CA ILE A 71 19.90 -20.03 8.19
C ILE A 71 21.32 -19.50 7.88
N LYS A 72 21.50 -18.18 7.96
CA LYS A 72 22.78 -17.49 7.74
C LYS A 72 23.28 -16.88 9.04
N PHE A 73 24.59 -16.94 9.25
CA PHE A 73 25.25 -16.28 10.39
C PHE A 73 25.97 -15.01 9.91
N VAL A 74 25.34 -13.85 10.09
CA VAL A 74 25.89 -12.56 9.66
C VAL A 74 26.98 -12.10 10.64
N LYS A 75 28.07 -11.54 10.10
CA LYS A 75 29.25 -11.12 10.90
C LYS A 75 29.85 -12.26 11.73
N TYR A 76 29.72 -13.50 11.27
CA TYR A 76 30.32 -14.67 11.87
C TYR A 76 31.14 -15.42 10.82
N GLU A 77 32.45 -15.56 11.05
CA GLU A 77 33.34 -16.24 10.12
C GLU A 77 33.05 -17.75 10.06
N ALA A 78 32.74 -18.27 8.88
CA ALA A 78 32.46 -19.70 8.69
C ALA A 78 33.65 -20.59 9.07
N SER A 79 34.88 -20.05 8.99
CA SER A 79 36.12 -20.71 9.41
C SER A 79 36.22 -20.97 10.92
N ASN A 80 35.40 -20.30 11.75
CA ASN A 80 35.32 -20.50 13.20
C ASN A 80 34.42 -21.68 13.59
N ILE A 81 33.65 -22.24 12.65
CA ILE A 81 32.83 -23.44 12.88
C ILE A 81 33.74 -24.67 12.82
N ASP A 82 33.58 -25.56 13.80
CA ASP A 82 34.26 -26.87 13.84
C ASP A 82 33.31 -27.98 13.34
N LYS A 83 32.08 -28.00 13.87
CA LYS A 83 31.07 -29.00 13.53
C LYS A 83 29.68 -28.38 13.43
N VAL A 84 28.92 -28.86 12.46
CA VAL A 84 27.47 -28.65 12.37
C VAL A 84 26.80 -30.02 12.51
N GLY A 85 25.86 -30.15 13.43
CA GLY A 85 25.06 -31.35 13.63
C GLY A 85 23.57 -31.02 13.55
N TYR A 86 22.77 -31.96 13.07
CA TYR A 86 21.32 -31.92 13.17
C TYR A 86 20.83 -33.11 13.99
N ASP A 87 19.72 -32.93 14.70
CA ASP A 87 19.03 -33.98 15.45
C ASP A 87 17.52 -33.75 15.38
N ILE A 88 16.73 -34.77 15.70
CA ILE A 88 15.26 -34.70 15.77
C ILE A 88 14.82 -35.27 17.12
N GLU A 89 14.74 -34.40 18.14
CA GLU A 89 14.28 -34.75 19.48
C GLU A 89 12.79 -34.39 19.61
N ASN A 90 11.95 -35.33 20.07
CA ASN A 90 10.50 -35.12 20.26
C ASN A 90 9.72 -34.61 19.03
N GLY A 91 10.27 -34.75 17.82
CA GLY A 91 9.69 -34.21 16.58
C GLY A 91 10.11 -32.78 16.25
N GLU A 92 10.94 -32.14 17.08
CA GLU A 92 11.54 -30.84 16.82
C GLU A 92 12.89 -31.00 16.11
N PHE A 93 13.10 -30.26 15.02
CA PHE A 93 14.39 -30.23 14.32
C PHE A 93 15.37 -29.31 15.05
N LYS A 94 16.52 -29.86 15.45
CA LYS A 94 17.53 -29.19 16.27
C LYS A 94 18.85 -29.06 15.50
N LEU A 95 19.21 -27.83 15.13
CA LEU A 95 20.52 -27.50 14.54
C LEU A 95 21.50 -27.14 15.66
N THR A 96 22.59 -27.88 15.79
CA THR A 96 23.68 -27.61 16.76
C THR A 96 24.94 -27.16 16.03
N ILE A 97 25.45 -25.98 16.37
CA ILE A 97 26.70 -25.42 15.84
C ILE A 97 27.74 -25.46 16.94
N THR A 98 28.85 -26.17 16.69
CA THR A 98 30.01 -26.22 17.58
C THR A 98 31.13 -25.35 17.00
N PRO A 99 31.55 -24.27 17.67
CA PRO A 99 32.70 -23.47 17.25
C PRO A 99 34.03 -24.19 17.59
N LYS A 100 35.11 -23.77 16.95
CA LYS A 100 36.47 -24.21 17.30
C LYS A 100 36.86 -23.76 18.71
N ALA A 101 37.80 -24.50 19.32
CA ALA A 101 38.31 -24.17 20.65
C ALA A 101 38.80 -22.71 20.72
N GLY A 102 38.29 -21.96 21.71
CA GLY A 102 38.58 -20.53 21.89
C GLY A 102 37.64 -19.56 21.16
N PHE A 103 36.74 -20.04 20.29
CA PHE A 103 35.75 -19.21 19.62
C PHE A 103 34.37 -19.30 20.29
N ILE A 104 33.61 -18.20 20.21
CA ILE A 104 32.26 -18.07 20.77
C ILE A 104 31.26 -18.59 19.74
N SER A 105 30.18 -19.25 20.18
CA SER A 105 29.08 -19.64 19.30
C SER A 105 28.33 -18.43 18.71
N PRO A 106 27.69 -18.55 17.54
CA PRO A 106 26.90 -17.47 16.95
C PRO A 106 25.81 -16.96 17.91
N GLN A 107 25.73 -15.64 18.07
CA GLN A 107 24.73 -14.98 18.92
C GLN A 107 23.39 -14.82 18.17
N LYS A 108 22.27 -14.65 18.91
CA LYS A 108 20.92 -14.60 18.32
C LYS A 108 20.74 -13.48 17.28
N ASP A 109 21.38 -12.34 17.48
CA ASP A 109 21.40 -11.19 16.58
C ASP A 109 22.26 -11.41 15.31
N GLN A 110 23.15 -12.41 15.34
CA GLN A 110 23.91 -12.87 14.18
C GLN A 110 23.13 -13.90 13.34
N ILE A 111 22.01 -14.44 13.81
CA ILE A 111 21.21 -15.43 13.07
C ILE A 111 20.18 -14.71 12.20
N THR A 112 20.32 -14.82 10.88
CA THR A 112 19.28 -14.43 9.92
C THR A 112 18.64 -15.68 9.34
N MET A 113 17.32 -15.74 9.38
CA MET A 113 16.51 -16.78 8.77
C MET A 113 15.88 -16.22 7.51
N ASP A 114 16.33 -16.69 6.35
CA ASP A 114 15.73 -16.36 5.05
C ASP A 114 14.91 -17.55 4.58
N TYR A 115 13.69 -17.33 4.10
CA TYR A 115 12.98 -18.34 3.32
C TYR A 115 13.35 -18.18 1.83
N SER A 116 13.43 -19.30 1.11
CA SER A 116 13.87 -19.37 -0.29
C SER A 116 13.14 -20.49 -1.05
N GLY A 117 13.39 -20.61 -2.35
CA GLY A 117 12.78 -21.66 -3.18
C GLY A 117 11.45 -21.29 -3.84
N THR A 118 11.14 -20.00 -4.01
CA THR A 118 10.16 -19.56 -5.02
C THR A 118 10.76 -19.68 -6.42
N THR A 119 10.62 -20.87 -7.01
CA THR A 119 10.80 -21.06 -8.46
C THR A 119 9.61 -20.49 -9.21
N ALA A 120 9.78 -19.34 -9.84
CA ALA A 120 8.77 -18.70 -10.70
C ALA A 120 9.14 -18.89 -12.17
N ASP A 121 8.26 -19.51 -12.98
CA ASP A 121 8.44 -19.60 -14.43
C ASP A 121 8.41 -18.20 -15.08
N LEU A 122 7.57 -17.32 -14.52
CA LEU A 122 7.34 -15.95 -14.96
C LEU A 122 7.44 -14.97 -13.78
N VAL A 123 8.28 -13.95 -13.93
CA VAL A 123 8.40 -12.81 -13.03
C VAL A 123 7.81 -11.59 -13.74
N MET A 124 6.77 -10.98 -13.14
CA MET A 124 6.14 -9.76 -13.66
C MET A 124 6.47 -8.58 -12.76
N LEU A 125 7.34 -7.70 -13.25
CA LEU A 125 7.75 -6.46 -12.61
C LEU A 125 6.71 -5.37 -12.91
N VAL A 126 6.08 -4.81 -11.88
CA VAL A 126 4.99 -3.82 -12.04
C VAL A 126 5.41 -2.45 -11.50
N GLY A 127 5.50 -1.46 -12.38
CA GLY A 127 6.03 -0.13 -12.08
C GLY A 127 7.56 -0.10 -12.14
N GLY A 128 8.20 0.70 -11.30
CA GLY A 128 9.66 0.87 -11.32
C GLY A 128 10.19 1.54 -12.59
N ALA A 129 11.53 1.56 -12.73
CA ALA A 129 12.23 2.23 -13.85
C ALA A 129 13.69 1.77 -14.04
N ASN A 130 14.33 1.21 -13.02
CA ASN A 130 15.71 0.71 -13.07
C ASN A 130 15.90 -0.50 -12.15
N ASP A 131 17.03 -1.22 -12.29
CA ASP A 131 17.39 -2.39 -11.45
C ASP A 131 17.36 -2.11 -9.94
N SER A 132 17.68 -0.90 -9.47
CA SER A 132 17.68 -0.59 -8.03
C SER A 132 16.28 -0.61 -7.41
N HIS A 133 15.25 -0.47 -8.23
CA HIS A 133 13.85 -0.64 -7.81
C HIS A 133 13.50 -2.12 -7.61
N PHE A 134 14.24 -3.06 -8.20
CA PHE A 134 13.98 -4.50 -8.13
C PHE A 134 15.20 -5.31 -7.64
N PRO A 135 15.69 -5.12 -6.39
CA PRO A 135 16.87 -5.84 -5.87
C PRO A 135 16.76 -7.38 -5.93
N ILE A 136 15.52 -7.88 -5.91
CA ILE A 136 15.19 -9.29 -6.10
C ILE A 136 15.77 -9.90 -7.38
N LEU A 137 15.91 -9.11 -8.45
CA LEU A 137 16.48 -9.59 -9.71
C LEU A 137 17.90 -10.13 -9.50
N SER A 138 18.68 -9.57 -8.58
CA SER A 138 20.03 -10.06 -8.25
C SER A 138 20.06 -11.44 -7.55
N THR A 139 18.91 -12.01 -7.19
CA THR A 139 18.86 -13.34 -6.56
C THR A 139 19.10 -14.47 -7.57
N PRO A 140 19.85 -15.54 -7.21
CA PRO A 140 20.04 -16.70 -8.08
C PRO A 140 18.75 -17.47 -8.38
N ASP A 141 17.81 -17.52 -7.43
CA ASP A 141 16.52 -18.22 -7.54
C ASP A 141 15.68 -17.80 -8.77
N LEU A 142 15.87 -16.56 -9.25
CA LEU A 142 15.18 -16.00 -10.42
C LEU A 142 16.07 -15.91 -11.68
N ALA A 143 17.24 -16.55 -11.71
CA ALA A 143 18.16 -16.45 -12.85
C ALA A 143 17.62 -17.11 -14.13
N ASN A 144 16.77 -18.14 -14.02
CA ASN A 144 16.19 -18.88 -15.14
C ASN A 144 14.73 -18.46 -15.45
N SER A 145 14.17 -17.52 -14.69
CA SER A 145 12.78 -17.06 -14.86
C SER A 145 12.64 -16.17 -16.10
N LYS A 146 11.51 -16.28 -16.82
CA LYS A 146 11.16 -15.28 -17.83
C LYS A 146 10.77 -13.98 -17.12
N ILE A 147 11.40 -12.86 -17.46
CA ILE A 147 11.12 -11.57 -16.84
C ILE A 147 10.31 -10.71 -17.79
N VAL A 148 9.17 -10.21 -17.30
CA VAL A 148 8.28 -9.26 -17.96
C VAL A 148 8.25 -7.98 -17.14
N HIS A 149 8.25 -6.83 -17.81
CA HIS A 149 8.10 -5.52 -17.17
C HIS A 149 6.87 -4.77 -17.71
N VAL A 150 6.13 -4.15 -16.79
CA VAL A 150 4.95 -3.33 -17.09
C VAL A 150 5.06 -2.04 -16.31
N GLY A 151 5.19 -0.89 -16.98
CA GLY A 151 5.30 0.41 -16.33
C GLY A 151 5.23 1.57 -17.31
N THR A 152 5.11 2.80 -16.79
CA THR A 152 4.97 4.01 -17.62
C THR A 152 6.29 4.47 -18.26
N ARG A 153 7.40 3.80 -17.97
CA ARG A 153 8.76 4.06 -18.47
C ARG A 153 9.46 2.73 -18.74
N VAL A 154 10.35 2.69 -19.73
CA VAL A 154 11.17 1.51 -20.02
C VAL A 154 12.07 1.21 -18.80
N LEU A 155 12.19 -0.07 -18.44
CA LEU A 155 13.10 -0.52 -17.38
C LEU A 155 14.54 -0.52 -17.88
N GLU A 156 15.40 0.27 -17.24
CA GLU A 156 16.85 0.23 -17.43
C GLU A 156 17.44 -0.92 -16.59
N THR A 157 17.84 -2.00 -17.26
CA THR A 157 18.32 -3.23 -16.61
C THR A 157 19.44 -3.91 -17.39
N GLY A 158 20.34 -4.58 -16.67
CA GLY A 158 21.38 -5.43 -17.25
C GLY A 158 20.90 -6.84 -17.67
N ARG A 159 19.62 -7.18 -17.47
CA ARG A 159 19.04 -8.50 -17.81
C ARG A 159 18.15 -8.43 -19.06
N GLU A 160 17.96 -9.58 -19.70
CA GLU A 160 16.93 -9.72 -20.73
C GLU A 160 15.54 -9.63 -20.08
N VAL A 161 14.77 -8.62 -20.47
CA VAL A 161 13.42 -8.36 -19.96
C VAL A 161 12.48 -8.02 -21.11
N LEU A 162 11.35 -8.70 -21.18
CA LEU A 162 10.28 -8.36 -22.11
C LEU A 162 9.48 -7.17 -21.55
N SER A 163 9.80 -5.98 -22.03
CA SER A 163 9.14 -4.74 -21.60
C SER A 163 7.87 -4.45 -22.39
N PHE A 164 6.75 -4.28 -21.68
CA PHE A 164 5.49 -3.73 -22.18
C PHE A 164 5.32 -2.26 -21.75
N ALA A 165 6.42 -1.58 -21.43
CA ALA A 165 6.36 -0.20 -21.01
C ALA A 165 5.83 0.72 -22.12
N LYS A 166 4.84 1.53 -21.77
CA LYS A 166 4.23 2.54 -22.66
C LYS A 166 4.11 3.86 -21.90
N PRO A 167 4.39 5.02 -22.51
CA PRO A 167 3.98 6.30 -21.95
C PRO A 167 2.47 6.28 -21.70
N GLY A 168 2.04 6.67 -20.51
CA GLY A 168 0.64 6.65 -20.09
C GLY A 168 0.50 7.19 -18.66
N SER A 169 -0.72 7.56 -18.28
CA SER A 169 -0.96 8.28 -17.03
C SER A 169 -0.58 7.47 -15.79
N THR A 170 -0.87 6.16 -15.79
CA THR A 170 -0.71 5.30 -14.61
C THR A 170 -0.28 3.86 -14.95
N THR A 171 0.33 3.17 -13.99
CA THR A 171 0.65 1.74 -14.08
C THR A 171 -0.62 0.89 -14.08
N SER A 172 -1.65 1.31 -13.33
CA SER A 172 -2.95 0.65 -13.25
C SER A 172 -3.67 0.62 -14.59
N GLU A 173 -3.58 1.68 -15.40
CA GLU A 173 -4.13 1.69 -16.77
C GLU A 173 -3.46 0.62 -17.66
N LEU A 174 -2.12 0.52 -17.61
CA LEU A 174 -1.37 -0.48 -18.38
C LEU A 174 -1.69 -1.91 -17.93
N VAL A 175 -1.83 -2.14 -16.63
CA VAL A 175 -2.22 -3.44 -16.09
C VAL A 175 -3.68 -3.78 -16.42
N ALA A 176 -4.61 -2.83 -16.37
CA ALA A 176 -6.00 -3.04 -16.79
C ALA A 176 -6.08 -3.52 -18.25
N ASN A 177 -5.32 -2.88 -19.14
CA ASN A 177 -5.21 -3.29 -20.53
C ASN A 177 -4.54 -4.68 -20.67
N LEU A 178 -3.46 -4.96 -19.93
CA LEU A 178 -2.83 -6.29 -19.93
C LEU A 178 -3.81 -7.40 -19.51
N ILE A 179 -4.56 -7.20 -18.42
CA ILE A 179 -5.54 -8.19 -17.93
C ILE A 179 -6.64 -8.42 -18.99
N LYS A 180 -7.17 -7.33 -19.57
CA LYS A 180 -8.19 -7.36 -20.64
C LYS A 180 -7.70 -8.06 -21.91
N GLU A 181 -6.52 -7.69 -22.42
CA GLU A 181 -5.92 -8.25 -23.65
C GLU A 181 -5.59 -9.74 -23.53
N ASN A 182 -5.29 -10.23 -22.31
CA ASN A 182 -4.95 -11.63 -22.04
C ASN A 182 -6.15 -12.49 -21.59
N GLY A 183 -7.38 -11.97 -21.62
CA GLY A 183 -8.57 -12.73 -21.20
C GLY A 183 -8.51 -13.17 -19.73
N LEU A 184 -7.87 -12.36 -18.88
CA LEU A 184 -7.91 -12.50 -17.44
C LEU A 184 -9.18 -11.83 -16.88
N THR A 185 -9.65 -12.30 -15.73
CA THR A 185 -10.91 -11.81 -15.15
C THR A 185 -10.70 -10.46 -14.48
N ILE A 186 -11.54 -9.49 -14.82
CA ILE A 186 -11.69 -8.23 -14.08
C ILE A 186 -13.02 -8.33 -13.34
N ASP A 187 -12.95 -8.77 -12.09
CA ASP A 187 -14.07 -8.76 -11.15
C ASP A 187 -14.18 -7.38 -10.45
N PRO A 188 -15.21 -7.14 -9.60
CA PRO A 188 -15.37 -5.87 -8.91
C PRO A 188 -14.19 -5.49 -7.99
N ASP A 189 -13.45 -6.45 -7.43
CA ASP A 189 -12.35 -6.19 -6.50
C ASP A 189 -11.09 -5.76 -7.28
N VAL A 190 -10.75 -6.49 -8.34
CA VAL A 190 -9.72 -6.12 -9.33
C VAL A 190 -10.05 -4.74 -9.92
N ALA A 191 -11.30 -4.52 -10.34
CA ALA A 191 -11.73 -3.25 -10.92
C ALA A 191 -11.64 -2.10 -9.92
N THR A 192 -11.99 -2.33 -8.65
CA THR A 192 -11.94 -1.31 -7.58
C THR A 192 -10.50 -0.92 -7.24
N ASN A 193 -9.58 -1.87 -7.17
CA ASN A 193 -8.15 -1.57 -7.03
C ASN A 193 -7.63 -0.72 -8.21
N LEU A 194 -7.90 -1.13 -9.45
CA LEU A 194 -7.47 -0.39 -10.65
C LEU A 194 -8.08 1.01 -10.73
N VAL A 195 -9.35 1.18 -10.38
CA VAL A 195 -10.04 2.48 -10.27
C VAL A 195 -9.31 3.39 -9.28
N MET A 196 -9.03 2.92 -8.06
CA MET A 196 -8.29 3.71 -7.08
C MET A 196 -6.85 4.00 -7.51
N GLY A 197 -6.19 3.08 -8.22
CA GLY A 197 -4.84 3.26 -8.74
C GLY A 197 -4.77 4.33 -9.83
N ILE A 198 -5.71 4.30 -10.78
CA ILE A 198 -5.86 5.33 -11.83
C ILE A 198 -6.12 6.69 -11.18
N GLU A 199 -7.06 6.80 -10.23
CA GLU A 199 -7.37 8.06 -9.54
C GLU A 199 -6.20 8.61 -8.70
N ASP A 200 -5.35 7.76 -8.16
CA ASP A 200 -4.17 8.18 -7.40
C ASP A 200 -3.03 8.62 -8.33
N GLY A 201 -2.64 7.79 -9.29
CA GLY A 201 -1.53 8.08 -10.21
C GLY A 201 -1.81 9.25 -11.17
N SER A 202 -3.05 9.42 -11.64
CA SER A 202 -3.44 10.54 -12.53
C SER A 202 -3.66 11.87 -11.82
N ASN A 203 -3.45 11.93 -10.50
CA ASN A 203 -3.88 13.02 -9.63
C ASN A 203 -5.36 13.39 -9.84
N ASN A 204 -6.25 12.40 -9.78
CA ASN A 204 -7.68 12.54 -10.07
C ASN A 204 -7.93 13.21 -11.44
N PHE A 205 -7.33 12.63 -12.48
CA PHE A 205 -7.43 13.04 -13.89
C PHE A 205 -6.92 14.46 -14.21
N SER A 206 -6.10 15.05 -13.33
CA SER A 206 -5.54 16.40 -13.53
C SER A 206 -4.08 16.41 -14.03
N GLY A 207 -3.46 15.25 -14.20
CA GLY A 207 -2.08 15.13 -14.71
C GLY A 207 -1.96 15.50 -16.19
N SER A 208 -0.79 15.99 -16.62
CA SER A 208 -0.48 16.27 -18.02
C SER A 208 -0.55 15.04 -18.93
N ASP A 209 -0.33 13.87 -18.35
CA ASP A 209 -0.15 12.61 -19.06
C ASP A 209 -1.47 11.81 -19.14
N VAL A 210 -2.59 12.44 -18.76
CA VAL A 210 -3.95 11.89 -18.84
C VAL A 210 -4.46 12.04 -20.26
N THR A 211 -4.90 10.93 -20.87
CA THR A 211 -5.37 10.91 -22.26
C THR A 211 -6.82 10.38 -22.33
N PRO A 212 -7.51 10.46 -23.50
CA PRO A 212 -8.82 9.85 -23.69
C PRO A 212 -8.85 8.35 -23.34
N GLU A 213 -7.75 7.63 -23.60
CA GLU A 213 -7.57 6.22 -23.28
C GLU A 213 -7.62 5.95 -21.76
N THR A 214 -7.03 6.85 -20.94
CA THR A 214 -7.17 6.79 -19.47
C THR A 214 -8.64 6.84 -19.04
N PHE A 215 -9.45 7.69 -19.67
CA PHE A 215 -10.89 7.77 -19.40
C PHE A 215 -11.67 6.56 -19.93
N GLU A 216 -11.30 5.99 -21.08
CA GLU A 216 -11.91 4.76 -21.61
C GLU A 216 -11.66 3.58 -20.66
N VAL A 217 -10.42 3.37 -20.24
CA VAL A 217 -10.04 2.32 -19.29
C VAL A 217 -10.77 2.52 -17.96
N PHE A 218 -10.82 3.75 -17.45
CA PHE A 218 -11.56 4.04 -16.23
C PHE A 218 -13.06 3.74 -16.34
N ALA A 219 -13.71 4.18 -17.43
CA ALA A 219 -15.12 3.91 -17.68
C ALA A 219 -15.42 2.41 -17.88
N TYR A 220 -14.49 1.66 -18.47
CA TYR A 220 -14.55 0.21 -18.58
C TYR A 220 -14.48 -0.46 -17.19
N LEU A 221 -13.56 -0.05 -16.32
CA LEU A 221 -13.43 -0.61 -14.97
C LEU A 221 -14.66 -0.32 -14.09
N LEU A 222 -15.22 0.89 -14.16
CA LEU A 222 -16.50 1.20 -13.50
C LEU A 222 -17.64 0.29 -13.99
N ARG A 223 -17.68 0.00 -15.30
CA ARG A 223 -18.67 -0.93 -15.90
C ARG A 223 -18.47 -2.37 -15.44
N SER A 224 -17.24 -2.78 -15.15
CA SER A 224 -16.89 -4.08 -14.55
C SER A 224 -17.16 -4.16 -13.04
N GLY A 225 -17.81 -3.14 -12.45
CA GLY A 225 -18.19 -3.12 -11.03
C GLY A 225 -17.17 -2.43 -10.12
N GLY A 226 -16.12 -1.81 -10.67
CA GLY A 226 -15.14 -1.04 -9.90
C GLY A 226 -15.77 0.16 -9.18
N GLN A 227 -15.44 0.34 -7.91
CA GLN A 227 -16.02 1.38 -7.06
C GLN A 227 -15.03 2.51 -6.77
N ARG A 228 -15.53 3.75 -6.80
CA ARG A 228 -14.77 4.93 -6.38
C ARG A 228 -14.80 5.04 -4.86
N VAL A 229 -13.79 4.51 -4.19
CA VAL A 229 -13.69 4.53 -2.72
C VAL A 229 -13.16 5.90 -2.26
N PRO A 230 -13.89 6.65 -1.42
CA PRO A 230 -13.43 7.95 -0.94
C PRO A 230 -12.10 7.83 -0.18
N ARG A 231 -11.14 8.72 -0.46
CA ARG A 231 -9.93 8.85 0.36
C ARG A 231 -10.33 9.35 1.75
N VAL A 232 -10.39 8.46 2.74
CA VAL A 232 -10.54 8.83 4.15
C VAL A 232 -9.32 9.65 4.55
N LYS A 233 -9.48 10.98 4.59
CA LYS A 233 -8.45 11.89 5.08
C LYS A 233 -8.34 11.72 6.60
N LEU A 234 -7.33 10.97 7.04
CA LEU A 234 -6.96 10.86 8.45
C LEU A 234 -6.44 12.22 8.94
N SER A 235 -7.36 13.07 9.41
CA SER A 235 -7.05 14.36 10.02
C SER A 235 -6.52 14.14 11.44
N PRO A 236 -5.36 14.70 11.82
CA PRO A 236 -4.87 14.70 13.19
C PRO A 236 -5.90 15.21 14.22
N ALA A 237 -6.80 16.11 13.81
CA ALA A 237 -7.85 16.68 14.65
C ALA A 237 -9.02 15.74 14.94
N ASN A 238 -9.12 14.60 14.24
CA ASN A 238 -10.24 13.64 14.36
C ASN A 238 -9.86 12.39 15.16
N PHE A 239 -8.63 12.29 15.66
CA PHE A 239 -8.25 11.21 16.57
C PHE A 239 -8.70 11.52 18.00
N PRO A 240 -9.17 10.53 18.78
CA PRO A 240 -9.48 10.75 20.18
C PRO A 240 -8.22 11.16 20.98
N PRO A 241 -8.35 12.01 22.01
CA PRO A 241 -7.21 12.45 22.82
C PRO A 241 -6.37 11.28 23.34
N GLY A 242 -5.06 11.30 23.08
CA GLY A 242 -4.13 10.24 23.48
C GLY A 242 -3.87 9.14 22.44
N ALA A 243 -4.58 9.11 21.31
CA ALA A 243 -4.32 8.12 20.24
C ALA A 243 -3.08 8.41 19.39
N ILE A 244 -2.48 9.60 19.51
CA ILE A 244 -1.21 9.96 18.88
C ILE A 244 -0.13 9.97 19.97
N PRO A 245 0.95 9.17 19.86
CA PRO A 245 2.09 9.20 20.80
C PRO A 245 2.93 10.48 20.69
N THR A 246 2.37 11.63 21.09
CA THR A 246 3.11 12.89 21.20
C THR A 246 3.91 12.93 22.50
N LYS A 247 5.22 13.15 22.38
CA LYS A 247 5.99 13.75 23.49
C LYS A 247 5.36 15.12 23.79
N PRO A 248 5.21 15.52 25.08
CA PRO A 248 4.40 16.68 25.43
C PRO A 248 4.94 17.96 24.78
N PHE A 249 4.10 18.58 23.93
CA PHE A 249 4.38 19.86 23.30
C PHE A 249 3.98 20.98 24.27
N ASN A 250 4.97 21.60 24.91
CA ASN A 250 4.73 22.67 25.88
C ASN A 250 4.52 24.00 25.12
N ALA A 251 3.27 24.38 24.89
CA ALA A 251 2.91 25.68 24.32
C ALA A 251 2.70 26.70 25.46
N PRO A 252 3.38 27.87 25.46
CA PRO A 252 3.12 28.92 26.43
C PRO A 252 1.81 29.66 26.11
N ASN A 253 0.95 29.86 27.11
CA ASN A 253 -0.19 30.77 27.03
C ASN A 253 0.31 32.20 26.77
N VAL A 254 -0.30 32.87 25.79
CA VAL A 254 -0.20 34.33 25.65
C VAL A 254 -1.62 34.89 25.76
N SER A 255 -1.91 35.52 26.90
CA SER A 255 -3.20 36.16 27.16
C SER A 255 -3.36 37.45 26.35
N GLU A 256 -4.61 37.75 25.99
CA GLU A 256 -4.99 38.96 25.25
C GLU A 256 -4.68 40.25 26.03
N VAL A 257 -4.35 41.32 25.29
CA VAL A 257 -4.52 42.71 25.76
C VAL A 257 -5.20 43.50 24.65
N HIS A 258 -6.32 44.13 24.99
CA HIS A 258 -7.09 44.98 24.09
C HIS A 258 -6.36 46.30 23.77
N GLN A 259 -6.54 46.81 22.55
CA GLN A 259 -6.70 48.26 22.38
C GLN A 259 -7.55 48.62 21.16
N GLN A 260 -8.63 49.38 21.39
CA GLN A 260 -9.48 49.97 20.35
C GLN A 260 -8.83 51.25 19.82
N VAL A 261 -8.96 51.51 18.51
CA VAL A 261 -8.76 52.85 17.91
C VAL A 261 -9.86 53.10 16.88
N VAL A 262 -10.28 54.37 16.78
CA VAL A 262 -11.53 54.85 16.18
C VAL A 262 -11.37 55.19 14.68
N THR A 263 -12.48 55.19 13.93
CA THR A 263 -12.59 55.52 12.50
C THR A 263 -12.38 57.01 12.17
N PRO A 264 -12.22 57.35 10.88
CA PRO A 264 -13.30 58.14 10.25
C PRO A 264 -13.72 57.65 8.83
N ILE A 265 -14.80 58.24 8.32
CA ILE A 265 -15.63 57.78 7.18
C ILE A 265 -15.42 58.63 5.92
N SER A 266 -15.53 58.02 4.73
CA SER A 266 -15.93 58.61 3.44
C SER A 266 -16.23 57.47 2.45
N GLN A 267 -17.24 57.50 1.57
CA GLN A 267 -18.30 58.48 1.29
C GLN A 267 -19.57 57.74 0.82
N VAL A 268 -20.71 58.42 0.80
CA VAL A 268 -22.04 57.86 0.50
C VAL A 268 -22.41 58.07 -0.97
N GLU A 269 -23.08 57.09 -1.58
CA GLU A 269 -23.96 57.33 -2.74
C GLU A 269 -25.30 56.57 -2.52
N THR A 270 -26.43 57.15 -2.92
CA THR A 270 -27.78 56.78 -2.43
C THR A 270 -28.80 56.79 -3.56
N GLN A 271 -29.58 55.69 -3.70
CA GLN A 271 -30.99 55.58 -4.14
C GLN A 271 -31.31 54.12 -4.52
N ALA A 272 -32.51 53.55 -4.32
CA ALA A 272 -33.73 54.00 -3.62
C ALA A 272 -34.59 52.79 -3.16
N GLU A 273 -35.59 53.06 -2.30
CA GLU A 273 -36.54 52.13 -1.63
C GLU A 273 -38.00 52.57 -1.96
N ILE A 274 -39.12 51.86 -1.78
CA ILE A 274 -39.58 50.59 -1.13
C ILE A 274 -40.63 49.94 -2.11
N PRO A 275 -41.63 49.07 -1.78
CA PRO A 275 -41.96 48.23 -0.59
C PRO A 275 -42.03 46.70 -0.91
N SER A 276 -41.77 45.75 0.00
CA SER A 276 -42.38 45.46 1.31
C SER A 276 -43.85 44.97 1.24
N ALA A 277 -44.03 43.66 1.49
CA ALA A 277 -45.31 43.07 1.88
C ALA A 277 -45.04 42.09 3.03
N GLU A 278 -45.66 42.33 4.19
CA GLU A 278 -45.46 41.57 5.41
C GLU A 278 -46.33 40.31 5.45
N THR A 279 -45.88 39.28 6.17
CA THR A 279 -46.75 38.44 6.99
C THR A 279 -45.89 37.68 7.99
N GLY A 280 -45.93 38.09 9.25
CA GLY A 280 -45.15 37.46 10.31
C GLY A 280 -45.91 36.34 11.02
N VAL A 281 -45.16 35.40 11.61
CA VAL A 281 -45.60 34.55 12.72
C VAL A 281 -44.39 34.36 13.66
N GLU A 282 -44.63 34.46 14.97
CA GLU A 282 -43.61 34.35 16.01
C GLU A 282 -43.22 32.88 16.32
N THR A 283 -42.15 32.72 17.10
CA THR A 283 -41.49 31.44 17.42
C THR A 283 -42.25 30.60 18.47
N PRO A 284 -41.80 29.36 18.75
CA PRO A 284 -40.82 29.20 19.84
C PRO A 284 -39.61 28.31 19.49
N GLU A 285 -38.47 28.64 20.11
CA GLU A 285 -37.26 27.80 20.11
C GLU A 285 -37.46 26.55 20.98
N VAL A 286 -36.94 25.40 20.54
CA VAL A 286 -36.88 24.17 21.35
C VAL A 286 -35.41 23.91 21.72
N ASN A 287 -35.01 24.34 22.92
CA ASN A 287 -33.75 23.89 23.52
C ASN A 287 -33.87 22.42 23.96
N PRO A 288 -32.91 21.54 23.62
CA PRO A 288 -32.93 20.15 24.07
C PRO A 288 -32.64 20.03 25.58
N PRO A 289 -33.22 19.05 26.30
CA PRO A 289 -33.07 18.93 27.75
C PRO A 289 -31.62 18.66 28.20
N SER A 290 -31.24 19.25 29.34
CA SER A 290 -29.89 19.21 29.94
C SER A 290 -29.46 17.85 30.50
N ASP A 291 -30.27 16.81 30.39
CA ASP A 291 -30.02 15.46 30.93
C ASP A 291 -29.10 14.59 30.02
N TRP A 292 -28.65 15.15 28.89
CA TRP A 292 -27.72 14.48 27.95
C TRP A 292 -26.24 14.61 28.36
N LEU A 293 -25.93 15.37 29.41
CA LEU A 293 -24.57 15.80 29.76
C LEU A 293 -23.94 15.10 30.98
N GLN A 294 -24.50 13.98 31.45
CA GLN A 294 -23.94 13.24 32.60
C GLN A 294 -23.37 11.86 32.20
N PRO A 295 -22.15 11.50 32.68
CA PRO A 295 -21.51 10.23 32.34
C PRO A 295 -22.16 9.04 33.07
N LYS A 296 -22.56 8.01 32.31
CA LYS A 296 -23.11 6.76 32.88
C LYS A 296 -22.01 5.93 33.56
N ILE A 297 -22.06 5.84 34.88
CA ILE A 297 -21.18 4.96 35.67
C ILE A 297 -21.75 3.54 35.68
N PHE A 298 -21.09 2.60 35.00
CA PHE A 298 -21.41 1.18 35.13
C PHE A 298 -20.81 0.62 36.44
N LYS A 299 -21.67 0.11 37.34
CA LYS A 299 -21.23 -0.74 38.45
C LYS A 299 -21.19 -2.19 37.97
N GLY A 300 -20.01 -2.82 38.05
CA GLY A 300 -19.87 -4.24 37.79
C GLY A 300 -20.46 -5.07 38.93
N THR A 301 -21.31 -6.05 38.60
CA THR A 301 -21.80 -7.03 39.57
C THR A 301 -20.80 -8.18 39.66
N ASN A 302 -20.13 -8.32 40.80
CA ASN A 302 -19.41 -9.55 41.12
C ASN A 302 -20.42 -10.70 41.28
N VAL A 303 -20.11 -11.85 40.70
CA VAL A 303 -20.75 -13.13 41.04
C VAL A 303 -19.62 -14.09 41.42
N SER A 304 -19.79 -14.76 42.56
CA SER A 304 -18.87 -15.76 43.11
C SER A 304 -19.16 -17.15 42.56
#